data_AF-A0A392RBM1-F1
#
_entry.id   AF-A0A392RBM1-F1
#
_cell.length_a   1.000
_cell.length_b   1.000
_cell.length_c   1.000
_cell.angle_alpha   90.00
_cell.angle_beta   90.00
_cell.angle_gamma   90.00
#
_symmetry.space_group_name_H-M   'P 1'
#
loop_
_entity.id
_entity.type
_entity.pdbx_description
1 polymer ?
#
loop_
_entity_poly.entity_id
_entity_poly.type
_entity_poly.pdbx_seq_one_letter_code
_entity_poly.pdbx_strand_id
1 'polypeptide(L)' 'MVVSIRLARLGCTHRPFYRVVVADSKSARDGKNIEVVGYYNPLA' A
#
# COMPACT_ATOMS: atom_id res chain seq x y z
N MET A 1 -16.15 -3.90 10.21
CA MET A 1 -15.40 -4.31 9.01
C MET A 1 -15.35 -3.09 8.13
N VAL A 2 -14.17 -2.49 7.92
CA VAL A 2 -14.05 -1.20 7.20
C VAL A 2 -12.96 -1.36 6.17
N VAL A 3 -13.32 -1.22 4.91
CA VAL A 3 -12.39 -1.25 3.79
C VAL A 3 -11.85 0.16 3.58
N SER A 4 -10.54 0.26 3.42
CA SER A 4 -9.85 1.53 3.17
C SER A 4 -8.87 1.37 2.02
N ILE A 5 -8.72 2.45 1.26
CA ILE A 5 -7.64 2.58 0.28
C ILE A 5 -6.44 3.17 1.00
N ARG A 6 -5.31 2.49 0.97
CA ARG A 6 -4.09 2.92 1.67
C ARG A 6 -2.83 2.58 0.88
N LEU A 7 -1.70 3.15 1.31
CA LEU A 7 -0.39 2.91 0.70
C LEU A 7 0.36 1.79 1.42
N ALA A 8 0.72 0.75 0.69
CA ALA A 8 1.67 -0.27 1.14
C ALA A 8 3.10 0.14 0.75
N ARG A 9 4.04 0.11 1.69
CA ARG A 9 5.39 0.62 1.47
C ARG A 9 6.27 -0.47 0.87
N LEU A 10 6.93 -0.11 -0.22
CA LEU A 10 7.92 -0.91 -0.93
C LEU A 10 9.16 -0.05 -1.24
N GLY A 11 10.14 -0.67 -1.88
CA GLY A 11 11.39 -0.03 -2.27
C GLY A 11 12.50 -0.24 -1.25
N CYS A 12 13.57 0.54 -1.41
CA CYS A 12 14.78 0.43 -0.62
C CYS A 12 14.86 1.55 0.42
N THR A 13 15.79 1.41 1.36
CA THR A 13 16.17 2.53 2.24
C THR A 13 16.53 3.75 1.39
N HIS A 14 16.01 4.92 1.76
CA HIS A 14 16.14 6.19 1.02
C HIS A 14 15.53 6.23 -0.39
N ARG A 15 14.80 5.20 -0.84
CA ARG A 15 14.06 5.20 -2.11
C ARG A 15 12.66 4.59 -1.92
N PRO A 16 11.70 5.36 -1.37
CA PRO A 16 10.36 4.86 -1.12
C PRO A 16 9.57 4.67 -2.42
N PHE A 17 8.87 3.56 -2.52
CA PHE A 17 7.88 3.26 -3.54
C PHE A 17 6.62 2.76 -2.87
N TYR A 18 5.44 3.07 -3.41
CA TYR A 18 4.19 2.68 -2.76
C TYR A 18 3.27 1.93 -3.73
N ARG A 19 2.55 0.94 -3.21
CA ARG A 19 1.38 0.37 -3.87
C ARG A 19 0.13 0.99 -3.29
N VAL A 20 -0.80 1.40 -4.15
CA VAL A 20 -2.15 1.81 -3.76
C VAL A 20 -2.96 0.52 -3.63
N VAL A 21 -3.37 0.19 -2.40
CA VAL A 21 -4.02 -1.09 -2.09
C VAL A 21 -5.35 -0.87 -1.39
N VAL A 22 -6.30 -1.76 -1.69
CA VAL A 22 -7.59 -1.83 -0.99
C VAL A 22 -7.46 -2.93 0.07
N ALA A 23 -7.63 -2.59 1.34
CA ALA A 23 -7.49 -3.53 2.45
C ALA A 23 -8.46 -3.21 3.60
N ASP A 24 -8.79 -4.23 4.39
CA ASP A 24 -9.48 -4.02 5.67
C ASP A 24 -8.56 -3.23 6.63
N SER A 25 -9.14 -2.34 7.42
CA SER A 25 -8.42 -1.47 8.36
C SER A 25 -7.61 -2.26 9.40
N LYS A 26 -8.06 -3.48 9.76
CA LYS A 26 -7.36 -4.33 10.73
C LYS A 26 -6.15 -5.07 10.15
N SER A 27 -6.01 -5.13 8.82
CA SER A 27 -4.90 -5.81 8.17
C SER A 27 -3.58 -5.07 8.43
N ALA A 28 -2.48 -5.79 8.65
CA ALA A 28 -1.14 -5.21 8.69
C ALA A 28 -0.81 -4.46 7.38
N ARG A 29 -0.03 -3.37 7.44
CA ARG A 29 0.21 -2.45 6.30
C ARG A 29 0.60 -3.18 5.01
N ASP A 30 1.58 -4.07 5.12
CA ASP A 30 2.15 -4.83 4.00
C ASP A 30 1.63 -6.28 3.96
N GLY A 31 0.56 -6.56 4.72
CA GLY A 31 -0.06 -7.88 4.82
C GLY A 31 -1.17 -8.11 3.80
N LYS A 32 -2.15 -8.94 4.17
CA LYS A 32 -3.26 -9.34 3.27
C LYS A 32 -4.09 -8.14 2.83
N ASN A 33 -4.13 -7.94 1.53
CA ASN A 33 -4.90 -6.96 0.78
C ASN A 33 -5.95 -7.67 -0.07
N ILE A 34 -7.02 -6.95 -0.43
CA ILE A 34 -8.08 -7.44 -1.32
C ILE A 34 -7.58 -7.32 -2.76
N GLU A 35 -7.10 -6.13 -3.13
CA GLU A 35 -6.62 -5.82 -4.48
C GLU A 35 -5.56 -4.71 -4.46
N VAL A 36 -4.69 -4.70 -5.47
CA VAL A 36 -3.74 -3.63 -5.76
C VAL A 36 -4.28 -2.80 -6.93
N VAL A 37 -4.67 -1.56 -6.65
CA VAL A 37 -5.30 -0.64 -7.63
C VAL A 37 -4.24 0.03 -8.50
N GLY A 38 -3.03 0.21 -7.97
CA GLY A 38 -1.96 0.82 -8.74
C GLY A 38 -0.70 1.08 -7.92
N TYR A 39 0.14 1.96 -8.47
CA TYR A 39 1.44 2.28 -7.93
C TYR A 39 1.58 3.80 -7.78
N TYR A 40 2.32 4.19 -6.76
CA TYR A 40 2.65 5.58 -6.50
C TYR A 40 4.15 5.70 -6.25
N ASN A 41 4.82 6.46 -7.12
CA ASN A 41 6.23 6.80 -6.98
C ASN A 41 6.35 8.28 -6.60
N PRO A 42 6.70 8.62 -5.34
CA PRO A 42 6.84 10.00 -4.90
C PRO A 42 8.12 10.68 -5.39
N LEU A 43 9.05 9.92 -5.98
CA LEU A 43 10.33 10.43 -6.49
C LEU A 43 10.36 10.54 -8.02
N ALA A 44 9.23 10.29 -8.69
CA ALA A 44 9.08 10.49 -10.13
C ALA A 44 8.98 11.98 -10.47
#